data_AF-A0A519K4X0-F1
#
_entry.id   AF-A0A519K4X0-F1
#
_cell.length_a   1.000
_cell.length_b   1.000
_cell.length_c   1.000
_cell.angle_alpha   90.00
_cell.angle_beta   90.00
_cell.angle_gamma   90.00
#
_symmetry.space_group_name_H-M   'P 1'
#
loop_
_entity.id
_entity.type
_entity.pdbx_description
1 polymer ?
#
loop_
_entity_poly.entity_id
_entity_poly.type
_entity_poly.pdbx_seq_one_letter_code
_entity_poly.pdbx_strand_id
1 'polypeptide(L)'
;MSIKLTATAFAGLIMMGTLGGAAPAPTAAQQYHPYYPGVYCYPNNGPCWPIIYQHDVYSDESQTTWLGGGTDTCSESGGMVWRNEPSLPTGHDVKTPLYLCAPGGPYEVPSS
;
A
#
# COMPACT_ATOMS: atom_id res chain seq x y z
N MET A 1 60.42 -12.34 -24.29
CA MET A 1 61.03 -12.34 -22.95
C MET A 1 59.94 -12.02 -21.95
N SER A 2 59.70 -12.96 -21.04
CA SER A 2 58.65 -12.91 -20.03
C SER A 2 59.19 -12.28 -18.76
N ILE A 3 58.43 -11.39 -18.13
CA ILE A 3 58.51 -11.16 -16.67
C ILE A 3 57.08 -11.06 -16.14
N LYS A 4 56.69 -12.10 -15.38
CA LYS A 4 55.55 -12.08 -14.47
C LYS A 4 56.05 -11.52 -13.13
N LEU A 5 55.30 -10.59 -12.54
CA LEU A 5 55.35 -10.31 -11.11
C LEU A 5 53.93 -10.12 -10.59
N THR A 6 53.44 -11.17 -9.95
CA THR A 6 52.29 -11.18 -9.03
C THR A 6 52.73 -10.67 -7.66
N ALA A 7 51.97 -9.76 -7.06
CA ALA A 7 51.84 -9.66 -5.61
C ALA A 7 50.55 -8.92 -5.24
N THR A 8 49.67 -9.65 -4.56
CA THR A 8 48.40 -9.28 -3.95
C THR A 8 48.66 -8.56 -2.61
N ALA A 9 47.89 -7.52 -2.28
CA ALA A 9 47.54 -7.23 -0.88
C ALA A 9 46.30 -6.30 -0.79
N PHE A 10 45.23 -6.86 -0.24
CA PHE A 10 44.08 -6.17 0.33
C PHE A 10 44.50 -5.26 1.48
N ALA A 11 43.99 -4.02 1.54
CA ALA A 11 43.54 -3.34 2.75
C ALA A 11 43.22 -1.87 2.41
N GLY A 12 41.94 -1.59 2.17
CA GLY A 12 41.45 -0.24 1.97
C GLY A 12 39.98 -0.19 2.31
N LEU A 13 39.70 -0.29 3.61
CA LEU A 13 38.39 -0.17 4.24
C LEU A 13 37.72 1.14 3.78
N ILE A 14 36.90 1.10 2.74
CA ILE A 14 36.07 2.26 2.37
C ILE A 14 34.95 2.32 3.40
N MET A 15 35.09 3.31 4.27
CA MET A 15 34.13 3.65 5.31
C MET A 15 32.72 3.76 4.72
N MET A 16 31.81 3.05 5.37
CA MET A 16 30.37 3.21 5.28
C MET A 16 30.00 4.67 5.59
N GLY A 17 29.81 5.48 4.56
CA GLY A 17 29.10 6.75 4.66
C GLY A 17 27.61 6.47 4.57
N THR A 18 26.97 6.18 5.71
CA THR A 18 25.51 6.20 5.82
C THR A 18 25.04 7.62 5.54
N LEU A 19 24.58 7.88 4.31
CA LEU A 19 23.71 9.00 4.03
C LEU A 19 22.41 8.74 4.79
N GLY A 20 22.32 9.32 5.99
CA GLY A 20 21.07 9.50 6.71
C GLY A 20 20.20 10.47 5.90
N GLY A 21 19.56 9.96 4.84
CA GLY A 21 18.34 10.56 4.35
C GLY A 21 17.38 10.55 5.52
N ALA A 22 17.04 11.73 6.05
CA ALA A 22 15.92 11.87 6.94
C ALA A 22 14.71 11.24 6.24
N ALA A 23 14.30 10.06 6.73
CA ALA A 23 13.03 9.48 6.33
C ALA A 23 11.96 10.56 6.56
N PRO A 24 11.03 10.76 5.62
CA PRO A 24 9.92 11.68 5.84
C PRO A 24 9.29 11.32 7.19
N ALA A 25 9.19 12.31 8.08
CA ALA A 25 8.47 12.17 9.32
C ALA A 25 7.07 11.59 9.01
N PRO A 26 6.54 10.66 9.83
CA PRO A 26 5.20 10.16 9.62
C PRO A 26 4.24 11.36 9.70
N THR A 27 3.72 11.76 8.54
CA THR A 27 2.51 12.57 8.46
C THR A 27 1.41 11.80 9.18
N ALA A 28 0.51 12.54 9.86
CA ALA A 28 -0.40 12.02 10.89
C ALA A 28 -0.88 10.60 10.54
N ALA A 29 -0.41 9.62 11.32
CA ALA A 29 -0.57 8.21 10.99
C ALA A 29 -2.05 7.92 10.69
N GLN A 30 -2.34 7.57 9.43
CA GLN A 30 -3.62 7.01 9.03
C GLN A 30 -3.93 5.88 10.02
N GLN A 31 -4.95 6.06 10.85
CA GLN A 31 -5.35 5.05 11.84
C GLN A 31 -6.14 3.97 11.11
N TYR A 32 -5.41 3.09 10.41
CA TYR A 32 -5.95 1.82 9.96
C TYR A 32 -6.43 1.05 11.19
N HIS A 33 -7.70 0.67 11.21
CA HIS A 33 -8.24 -0.05 12.34
C HIS A 33 -7.51 -1.40 12.47
N PRO A 34 -6.88 -1.71 13.62
CA PRO A 34 -6.00 -2.88 13.75
C PRO A 34 -6.72 -4.23 13.54
N TYR A 35 -8.05 -4.24 13.71
CA TYR A 35 -8.88 -5.44 13.52
C TYR A 35 -9.60 -5.50 12.17
N TYR A 36 -9.62 -4.42 11.39
CA TYR A 36 -10.35 -4.36 10.11
C TYR A 36 -9.48 -3.69 9.04
N PRO A 37 -8.63 -4.46 8.33
CA PRO A 37 -7.89 -3.92 7.21
C PRO A 37 -8.85 -3.32 6.18
N GLY A 38 -8.57 -2.08 5.76
CA GLY A 38 -9.43 -1.33 4.85
C GLY A 38 -10.61 -0.60 5.49
N VAL A 39 -10.51 -0.23 6.77
CA VAL A 39 -11.40 0.72 7.44
C VAL A 39 -10.59 1.93 7.88
N TYR A 40 -11.08 3.13 7.57
CA TYR A 40 -10.55 4.41 8.03
C TYR A 40 -11.41 4.96 9.16
N CYS A 41 -10.77 5.34 10.28
CA CYS A 41 -11.43 6.02 11.38
C CYS A 41 -10.97 7.48 11.46
N TYR A 42 -11.92 8.41 11.56
CA TYR A 42 -11.58 9.80 11.83
C TYR A 42 -10.95 9.92 13.23
N PRO A 43 -9.99 10.85 13.43
CA PRO A 43 -9.34 11.06 14.72
C PRO A 43 -10.36 11.48 15.80
N ASN A 44 -9.98 11.34 17.07
CA ASN A 44 -10.79 11.70 18.24
C ASN A 44 -12.10 10.89 18.39
N ASN A 45 -12.04 9.57 18.18
CA ASN A 45 -13.21 8.68 18.20
C ASN A 45 -14.29 9.09 17.20
N GLY A 46 -13.86 9.65 16.05
CA GLY A 46 -14.76 9.93 14.95
C GLY A 46 -15.28 8.64 14.31
N PRO A 47 -16.25 8.75 13.39
CA PRO A 47 -16.84 7.58 12.74
C PRO A 47 -15.79 6.82 11.92
N CYS A 48 -15.98 5.51 11.82
CA CYS A 48 -15.15 4.62 11.03
C CYS A 48 -15.91 4.15 9.80
N TRP A 49 -15.25 4.19 8.64
CA TRP A 49 -15.86 3.87 7.36
C TRP A 49 -14.97 2.93 6.55
N PRO A 50 -15.53 1.93 5.85
CA PRO A 50 -14.77 1.11 4.91
C PRO A 50 -14.15 1.97 3.81
N ILE A 51 -12.93 1.66 3.41
CA ILE A 51 -12.27 2.22 2.24
C ILE A 51 -12.67 1.39 1.02
N ILE A 52 -13.11 2.05 -0.05
CA ILE A 52 -13.32 1.48 -1.39
C ILE A 52 -11.99 1.45 -2.13
N TYR A 53 -11.65 0.30 -2.71
CA TYR A 53 -10.45 0.11 -3.48
C TYR A 53 -10.75 -0.12 -4.97
N GLN A 54 -9.81 0.33 -5.80
CA GLN A 54 -9.57 -0.24 -7.13
C GLN A 54 -8.64 -1.44 -6.95
N HIS A 55 -9.02 -2.57 -7.52
CA HIS A 55 -8.24 -3.79 -7.55
C HIS A 55 -7.68 -4.01 -8.95
N ASP A 56 -6.38 -4.30 -9.01
CA ASP A 56 -5.71 -4.79 -10.20
C ASP A 56 -5.00 -6.10 -9.85
N VAL A 57 -5.36 -7.17 -10.55
CA VAL A 57 -4.81 -8.50 -10.34
C VAL A 57 -3.76 -8.78 -11.39
N TYR A 58 -2.56 -9.13 -10.92
CA TYR A 58 -1.44 -9.52 -11.75
C TYR A 58 -1.08 -11.00 -11.57
N SER A 59 -0.28 -11.53 -12.48
CA SER A 59 0.23 -12.91 -12.41
C SER A 59 1.12 -13.19 -11.19
N ASP A 60 1.80 -12.16 -10.67
CA ASP A 60 2.84 -12.27 -9.66
C ASP A 60 3.10 -10.91 -8.98
N GLU A 61 3.90 -10.92 -7.91
CA GLU A 61 4.30 -9.73 -7.15
C GLU A 61 5.13 -8.72 -7.96
N SER A 62 5.80 -9.18 -9.02
CA SER A 62 6.51 -8.30 -9.97
C SER A 62 5.59 -7.65 -11.00
N GLN A 63 4.28 -7.91 -10.92
CA GLN A 63 3.24 -7.34 -11.77
C GLN A 63 3.47 -7.61 -13.28
N THR A 64 4.00 -8.80 -13.61
CA THR A 64 4.47 -9.12 -14.98
C THR A 64 3.35 -9.11 -16.02
N THR A 65 2.18 -9.65 -15.70
CA THR A 65 1.02 -9.72 -16.59
C THR A 65 -0.24 -9.31 -15.86
N TRP A 66 -1.01 -8.37 -16.42
CA TRP A 66 -2.33 -8.00 -15.89
C TRP A 66 -3.37 -9.06 -16.26
N LEU A 67 -4.06 -9.59 -15.26
CA LEU A 67 -5.07 -10.64 -15.39
C LEU A 67 -6.50 -10.09 -15.38
N GLY A 68 -6.71 -8.94 -14.73
CA GLY A 68 -8.02 -8.32 -14.62
C GLY A 68 -8.06 -7.28 -13.51
N GLY A 69 -9.20 -6.61 -13.37
CA GLY A 69 -9.40 -5.62 -12.34
C GLY A 69 -10.87 -5.33 -12.10
N GLY A 70 -11.16 -4.65 -10.99
CA GLY A 70 -12.50 -4.29 -10.59
C GLY A 70 -12.48 -3.28 -9.45
N THR A 71 -13.62 -2.64 -9.24
CA THR A 71 -13.76 -1.66 -8.16
C THR A 71 -14.69 -2.20 -7.11
N ASP A 72 -14.33 -2.00 -5.86
CA ASP A 72 -15.24 -2.18 -4.75
C ASP A 72 -16.51 -1.33 -4.94
N THR A 73 -17.62 -1.80 -4.39
CA THR A 73 -18.85 -1.02 -4.33
C THR A 73 -19.23 -0.71 -2.89
N CYS A 74 -19.78 0.48 -2.68
CA CYS A 74 -20.37 0.86 -1.39
C CYS A 74 -21.85 0.50 -1.39
N SER A 75 -22.31 -0.18 -0.34
CA SER A 75 -23.72 -0.49 -0.13
C SER A 75 -24.18 0.01 1.22
N GLU A 76 -25.44 0.45 1.27
CA GLU A 76 -26.09 0.96 2.47
C GLU A 76 -27.46 0.30 2.63
N SER A 77 -27.75 -0.22 3.83
CA SER A 77 -29.10 -0.66 4.21
C SER A 77 -29.28 -0.59 5.72
N GLY A 78 -30.46 -0.12 6.16
CA GLY A 78 -30.81 -0.08 7.58
C GLY A 78 -29.84 0.73 8.45
N GLY A 79 -29.17 1.75 7.88
CA GLY A 79 -28.18 2.57 8.58
C GLY A 79 -26.80 1.93 8.72
N MET A 80 -26.57 0.76 8.12
CA MET A 80 -25.25 0.15 8.02
C MET A 80 -24.68 0.36 6.63
N VAL A 81 -23.39 0.68 6.56
CA VAL A 81 -22.62 0.75 5.31
C VAL A 81 -21.57 -0.34 5.28
N TRP A 82 -21.39 -0.95 4.12
CA TRP A 82 -20.37 -1.96 3.93
C TRP A 82 -19.84 -1.94 2.50
N ARG A 83 -18.66 -2.53 2.35
CA ARG A 83 -17.96 -2.70 1.08
C ARG A 83 -18.30 -4.05 0.49
N ASN A 84 -18.64 -4.11 -0.79
CA ASN A 84 -18.68 -5.37 -1.54
C ASN A 84 -17.48 -5.42 -2.47
N GLU A 85 -16.64 -6.43 -2.27
CA GLU A 85 -15.51 -6.69 -3.14
C GLU A 85 -15.97 -7.37 -4.44
N PRO A 86 -15.42 -6.97 -5.60
CA PRO A 86 -15.74 -7.62 -6.87
C PRO A 86 -15.18 -9.05 -6.90
N SER A 87 -15.82 -9.92 -7.69
CA SER A 87 -15.24 -11.23 -8.00
C SER A 87 -14.14 -11.06 -9.04
N LEU A 88 -12.92 -11.42 -8.67
CA LEU A 88 -11.72 -11.24 -9.50
C LEU A 88 -11.01 -12.58 -9.73
N PRO A 89 -10.22 -12.70 -10.82
CA PRO A 89 -9.37 -13.87 -11.02
C PRO A 89 -8.35 -14.02 -9.89
N THR A 90 -7.87 -15.25 -9.68
CA THR A 90 -6.79 -15.51 -8.72
C THR A 90 -5.47 -14.96 -9.25
N GLY A 91 -4.72 -14.25 -8.40
CA GLY A 91 -3.41 -13.71 -8.71
C GLY A 91 -2.88 -12.84 -7.57
N HIS A 92 -1.90 -12.00 -7.86
CA HIS A 92 -1.41 -10.97 -6.96
C HIS A 92 -2.32 -9.74 -7.05
N ASP A 93 -3.08 -9.47 -5.98
CA ASP A 93 -4.02 -8.35 -5.91
C ASP A 93 -3.35 -7.08 -5.38
N VAL A 94 -3.38 -6.02 -6.19
CA VAL A 94 -2.91 -4.69 -5.83
C VAL A 94 -4.13 -3.81 -5.57
N LYS A 95 -4.28 -3.35 -4.31
CA LYS A 95 -5.40 -2.52 -3.87
C LYS A 95 -5.01 -1.04 -3.80
N THR A 96 -5.63 -0.21 -4.64
CA THR A 96 -5.45 1.25 -4.63
C THR A 96 -6.66 1.92 -3.97
N PRO A 97 -6.50 2.65 -2.85
CA PRO A 97 -7.64 3.30 -2.17
C PRO A 97 -8.23 4.42 -3.04
N LEU A 98 -9.55 4.50 -3.11
CA LEU A 98 -10.28 5.52 -3.88
C LEU A 98 -11.02 6.51 -2.97
N TYR A 99 -12.02 6.03 -2.23
CA TYR A 99 -12.87 6.86 -1.38
C TYR A 99 -13.43 6.06 -0.19
N LEU A 100 -13.99 6.74 0.81
CA LEU A 100 -14.65 6.15 1.95
C LEU A 100 -16.11 5.81 1.62
N CYS A 101 -16.52 4.60 1.96
CA CYS A 101 -17.91 4.16 1.97
C CYS A 101 -18.59 4.70 3.23
N ALA A 102 -19.08 5.94 3.15
CA ALA A 102 -19.77 6.62 4.24
C ALA A 102 -21.10 7.19 3.75
N PRO A 103 -22.09 7.33 4.64
CA PRO A 103 -23.37 7.93 4.29
C PRO A 103 -23.20 9.39 3.84
N GLY A 104 -23.92 9.76 2.78
CA GLY A 104 -23.94 11.13 2.27
C GLY A 104 -22.94 11.46 1.15
N GLY A 105 -22.13 10.50 0.69
CA GLY A 105 -21.37 10.63 -0.56
C GLY A 105 -20.00 9.96 -0.53
N PRO A 106 -19.29 9.95 -1.67
CA PRO A 106 -17.90 9.52 -1.69
C PRO A 106 -17.05 10.59 -1.00
N TYR A 107 -16.45 10.25 0.14
CA TYR A 107 -15.46 11.11 0.79
C TYR A 107 -14.07 10.66 0.39
N GLU A 108 -13.18 11.61 0.10
CA GLU A 108 -11.79 11.27 -0.20
C GLU A 108 -11.18 10.47 0.95
N VAL A 109 -10.37 9.46 0.61
CA VAL A 109 -9.51 8.84 1.61
C VAL A 109 -8.44 9.88 1.96
N PRO A 110 -8.38 10.38 3.19
CA PRO A 110 -7.38 11.38 3.53
C PRO A 110 -5.99 10.81 3.28
N SER A 111 -5.22 11.50 2.43
CA SER A 111 -3.79 11.27 2.25
C SER A 111 -3.09 11.67 3.54
N SER A 112 -2.22 10.80 4.03
CA SER A 112 -1.46 10.94 5.26
C SER A 112 -0.72 12.26 5.33
#